data_AF-A0A358G037-F1
#
_entry.id   AF-A0A358G037-F1
#
_cell.length_a   1.000
_cell.length_b   1.000
_cell.length_c   1.000
_cell.angle_alpha   90.00
_cell.angle_beta   90.00
_cell.angle_gamma   90.00
#
_symmetry.space_group_name_H-M   'P 1'
#
loop_
_entity.id
_entity.type
_entity.pdbx_description
1 polymer ?
#
loop_
_entity_poly.entity_id
_entity_poly.type
_entity_poly.pdbx_seq_one_letter_code
_entity_poly.pdbx_strand_id
1 'polypeptide(L)' 'TIREQYETQSDPYYATSRLWDDGLIDPVHTRDILGLCLSLAARQDEPAAGPGIVYRM' A
#
# COMPACT_ATOMS: atom_id res chain seq x y z
N THR A 1 -9.68 -27.05 -3.90
CA THR A 1 -10.85 -26.64 -3.09
C THR A 1 -10.92 -25.13 -2.97
N ILE A 2 -11.98 -24.54 -2.40
CA ILE A 2 -11.99 -23.08 -2.12
C ILE A 2 -10.84 -22.71 -1.18
N ARG A 3 -10.55 -23.54 -0.16
CA ARG A 3 -9.44 -23.30 0.77
C ARG A 3 -8.08 -23.18 0.07
N GLU A 4 -7.73 -24.15 -0.78
CA GLU A 4 -6.46 -24.13 -1.52
C GLU A 4 -6.33 -22.90 -2.44
N GLN A 5 -7.43 -22.47 -3.05
CA GLN A 5 -7.44 -21.26 -3.86
C GLN A 5 -7.09 -20.04 -3.01
N TYR A 6 -7.73 -19.90 -1.85
CA TYR A 6 -7.45 -18.79 -0.93
C TYR A 6 -6.01 -18.84 -0.42
N GLU A 7 -5.50 -20.00 -0.02
CA GLU A 7 -4.11 -20.16 0.42
C GLU A 7 -3.14 -19.68 -0.66
N THR A 8 -3.34 -20.11 -1.92
CA THR A 8 -2.49 -19.70 -3.04
C THR A 8 -2.56 -18.21 -3.34
N GLN A 9 -3.77 -17.64 -3.32
CA GLN A 9 -3.99 -16.22 -3.69
C GLN A 9 -3.67 -15.26 -2.54
N SER A 10 -3.60 -15.74 -1.30
CA SER A 10 -3.20 -14.97 -0.12
C SER A 10 -1.69 -14.91 0.10
N ASP A 11 -0.91 -15.72 -0.62
CA ASP A 11 0.53 -15.70 -0.51
C ASP A 11 1.10 -14.32 -0.94
N PRO A 12 2.02 -13.71 -0.17
CA PRO A 12 2.56 -12.39 -0.49
C PRO A 12 3.23 -12.32 -1.87
N TYR A 13 3.85 -13.42 -2.34
CA TYR A 13 4.44 -13.47 -3.68
C TYR A 13 3.38 -13.49 -4.78
N TYR A 14 2.18 -14.00 -4.49
CA TYR A 14 1.05 -13.92 -5.42
C TYR A 14 0.64 -12.47 -5.67
N ALA A 15 0.54 -11.65 -4.62
CA ALA A 15 0.20 -10.23 -4.72
C ALA A 15 1.32 -9.43 -5.42
N THR A 16 2.57 -9.59 -4.97
CA THR A 16 3.70 -8.77 -5.45
C THR A 16 4.03 -9.05 -6.93
N SER A 17 3.88 -10.30 -7.39
CA SER A 17 4.06 -10.66 -8.82
C SER A 17 3.01 -10.06 -9.76
N ARG A 18 1.94 -9.48 -9.20
CA ARG A 18 0.84 -8.82 -9.92
C ARG A 18 0.78 -7.32 -9.69
N LEU A 19 1.77 -6.75 -8.98
CA LEU A 19 1.81 -5.33 -8.63
C LEU A 19 0.58 -4.86 -7.85
N TRP A 20 0.01 -5.74 -7.02
CA TRP A 20 -1.03 -5.34 -6.07
C TRP A 20 -0.45 -4.53 -4.91
N ASP A 21 0.83 -4.74 -4.63
CA ASP A 21 1.69 -3.96 -3.76
C ASP A 21 2.92 -3.46 -4.54
N ASP A 22 3.64 -2.50 -3.96
CA ASP A 22 4.89 -1.96 -4.50
C ASP A 22 6.15 -2.77 -4.08
N GLY A 23 5.97 -3.87 -3.34
CA GLY A 23 7.04 -4.78 -2.94
C GLY A 23 6.89 -5.37 -1.53
N LEU A 24 7.40 -6.59 -1.36
CA LEU A 24 7.58 -7.23 -0.06
C LEU A 24 8.84 -6.68 0.64
N ILE A 25 8.69 -6.26 1.90
CA ILE A 25 9.80 -5.69 2.69
C ILE A 25 10.05 -6.52 3.96
N ASP A 26 11.30 -6.54 4.41
CA ASP A 26 11.61 -7.05 5.75
C ASP A 26 10.93 -6.16 6.79
N PRO A 27 10.14 -6.73 7.74
CA PRO A 27 9.49 -5.96 8.79
C PRO A 27 10.41 -4.98 9.54
N VAL A 28 11.70 -5.31 9.71
CA VAL A 28 12.66 -4.43 10.41
C VAL A 28 12.91 -3.11 9.66
N HIS A 29 12.72 -3.09 8.34
CA HIS A 29 12.96 -1.91 7.49
C HIS A 29 11.72 -1.02 7.33
N THR A 30 10.58 -1.38 7.92
CA THR A 30 9.31 -0.64 7.78
C THR A 30 9.48 0.86 8.05
N ARG A 31 10.19 1.23 9.12
CA ARG A 31 10.39 2.63 9.51
C ARG A 31 11.18 3.42 8.47
N ASP A 32 12.28 2.85 7.97
CA ASP A 32 13.18 3.55 7.06
C ASP A 32 12.56 3.72 5.68
N ILE A 33 11.82 2.70 5.21
CA ILE A 33 11.09 2.75 3.94
C ILE A 33 9.96 3.78 4.02
N LEU A 34 9.16 3.79 5.09
CA LEU A 34 8.13 4.82 5.28
C LEU A 34 8.74 6.22 5.36
N GLY A 35 9.87 6.39 6.07
CA GLY A 35 10.59 7.66 6.15
C GLY A 35 11.02 8.17 4.78
N LEU A 36 11.57 7.29 3.93
CA LEU A 36 11.93 7.60 2.56
C LEU A 36 10.70 8.00 1.73
N CYS A 37 9.64 7.18 1.74
CA CYS A 37 8.40 7.45 0.98
C CYS A 37 7.77 8.80 1.36
N LEU A 38 7.68 9.12 2.65
CA LEU A 38 7.19 10.41 3.13
C LEU A 38 8.09 11.57 2.69
N SER A 39 9.41 11.41 2.74
CA SER A 39 10.35 12.44 2.30
C SER A 39 10.25 12.75 0.80
N LEU A 40 9.87 11.75 -0.01
CA LEU A 40 9.63 11.90 -1.44
C LEU A 40 8.27 12.55 -1.70
N ALA A 41 7.22 12.11 -1.00
CA ALA A 41 5.87 12.66 -1.11
C ALA A 41 5.82 14.15 -0.73
N ALA A 42 6.58 14.55 0.29
CA ALA A 42 6.66 15.95 0.77
C ALA A 42 7.32 16.92 -0.22
N ARG A 43 7.81 16.45 -1.38
CA ARG A 43 8.40 17.30 -2.43
C ARG A 43 7.37 17.89 -3.38
N GLN A 44 6.09 17.56 -3.21
CA GLN A 44 5.00 18.06 -4.03
C GLN A 44 4.28 19.21 -3.32
N ASP A 45 3.71 20.13 -4.09
CA ASP A 45 2.84 21.18 -3.57
C ASP A 45 1.58 20.56 -2.96
N GLU A 46 0.98 21.27 -2.00
CA GLU A 46 -0.23 20.82 -1.34
C GLU A 46 -1.37 20.70 -2.38
N PRO A 47 -2.07 19.55 -2.45
CA PRO A 47 -3.13 19.37 -3.42
C PRO A 47 -4.27 20.35 -3.14
N ALA A 48 -4.91 20.83 -4.21
CA ALA A 48 -6.09 21.68 -4.09
C ALA A 48 -7.16 20.98 -3.24
N ALA A 49 -7.89 21.76 -2.44
CA ALA A 49 -8.98 21.25 -1.61
C ALA A 49 -9.96 20.42 -2.47
N GLY A 50 -10.21 19.18 -2.05
CA GLY A 50 -11.13 18.27 -2.72
C GLY A 50 -12.60 18.70 -2.58
N PRO A 51 -13.52 18.02 -3.30
CA PRO A 51 -14.95 18.24 -3.10
C PRO A 51 -15.32 17.99 -1.64
N GLY A 52 -16.22 18.82 -1.10
CA GLY A 52 -16.61 18.80 0.32
C GLY A 52 -17.00 17.40 0.80
N ILE A 53 -16.51 17.02 1.97
CA ILE A 53 -16.73 15.69 2.55
C ILE A 53 -18.23 15.54 2.90
N VAL A 54 -18.86 14.50 2.38
CA VAL A 54 -20.23 14.11 2.76
C VAL A 54 -20.15 12.99 3.79
N TYR A 55 -20.47 13.30 5.04
CA TYR A 55 -20.66 12.29 6.07
C TYR A 55 -22.09 11.73 5.95
N ARG A 56 -22.22 10.45 5.59
CA ARG A 56 -23.50 9.74 5.66
C ARG A 56 -23.77 9.41 7.12
N MET A 57 -24.64 10.21 7.76
CA MET A 57 -25.20 9.90 9.09
C MET A 57 -26.29 8.84 9.01
#